data_AF-A0A9D5EK70-F1
#
_entry.id   AF-A0A9D5EK70-F1
#
_cell.length_a   1.000
_cell.length_b   1.000
_cell.length_c   1.000
_cell.angle_alpha   90.00
_cell.angle_beta   90.00
_cell.angle_gamma   90.00
#
_symmetry.space_group_name_H-M   'P 1'
#
loop_
_entity.id
_entity.type
_entity.pdbx_description
1 polymer ?
#
loop_
_entity_poly.entity_id
_entity_poly.type
_entity_poly.pdbx_seq_one_letter_code
_entity_poly.pdbx_strand_id
1 'polypeptide(L)'
;MTEPLIDLRALLVEREDFEGGMVSKLREGLAQGGPQVRAMREITEILQKRLAVAAAPQQKKIHLKLGISFYFLGQIRTAVENLNKAEGPLAAFYLGQAHTYIGQAKPYADDDGDTTDHLDVAFKAFDRAEKAGYAAQQVQLQKAGVLRLQKHLSEAKAILVKLKDAAAHNAEYYFQEGAIAEAEGDAIRGAKSYTRAVELEPRHSGALFRLGFLNDLQGNDHEAIGYYEKCLKYPPVGKGVLYNLGILYEDHDQYDKATECFRRLHKADPRDERAKLFVKDAEASLTMHYSPEDEQHNEAFIRVMEVPITDFELSVRSRNCLKRMNIRTLGDLTRVTESQLLASKNFGETSLEEIKIIMNAKQLRIGQSLDQGQQYEFRYRPQQNLSPEEQATLNKPVSDLNLSVRARKCMNRLNITTLGELVQRTADELLEAKNFGMTSLTEVRERLVSHNLKLRGD
;
A
#
# COMPACT_ATOMS: atom_id res chain seq x y z
N MET A 1 -10.81 -6.97 35.10
CA MET A 1 -10.92 -5.58 35.62
C MET A 1 -10.34 -4.67 34.55
N THR A 2 -11.12 -3.75 33.98
CA THR A 2 -10.61 -2.73 33.06
C THR A 2 -9.75 -1.76 33.87
N GLU A 3 -8.48 -1.59 33.49
CA GLU A 3 -7.62 -0.56 34.09
C GLU A 3 -8.29 0.82 34.01
N PRO A 4 -8.15 1.67 35.03
CA PRO A 4 -8.74 3.00 35.02
C PRO A 4 -8.19 3.82 33.85
N LEU A 5 -9.07 4.60 33.22
CA LEU A 5 -8.71 5.46 32.09
C LEU A 5 -7.63 6.47 32.53
N ILE A 6 -6.52 6.53 31.81
CA ILE A 6 -5.44 7.47 32.12
C ILE A 6 -5.83 8.84 31.58
N ASP A 7 -5.84 9.86 32.44
CA ASP A 7 -6.13 11.23 32.04
C ASP A 7 -4.91 11.87 31.36
N LEU A 8 -4.89 11.81 30.02
CA LEU A 8 -3.84 12.42 29.21
C LEU A 8 -3.81 13.94 29.31
N ARG A 9 -4.96 14.58 29.57
CA ARG A 9 -5.06 16.04 29.70
C ARG A 9 -4.38 16.48 30.98
N ALA A 10 -4.67 15.82 32.10
CA ALA A 10 -3.97 16.07 33.36
C ALA A 10 -2.45 15.87 33.21
N LEU A 11 -2.04 14.84 32.48
CA LEU A 11 -0.64 14.51 32.26
C LEU A 11 0.13 15.57 31.45
N LEU A 12 -0.47 16.10 30.38
CA LEU A 12 0.23 16.97 29.42
C LEU A 12 -0.09 18.46 29.60
N VAL A 13 -1.31 18.79 30.01
CA VAL A 13 -1.82 20.16 30.01
C VAL A 13 -1.76 20.77 31.41
N GLU A 14 -2.06 20.01 32.45
CA GLU A 14 -2.18 20.54 33.82
C GLU A 14 -0.85 20.53 34.57
N ARG A 15 -0.02 19.51 34.36
CA ARG A 15 1.33 19.45 34.94
C ARG A 15 2.29 20.34 34.17
N GLU A 16 3.15 21.07 34.86
CA GLU A 16 4.20 21.86 34.20
C GLU A 16 5.36 20.99 33.72
N ASP A 17 5.84 20.09 34.57
CA ASP A 17 7.00 19.24 34.27
C ASP A 17 6.61 17.96 33.55
N PHE A 18 7.51 17.46 32.69
CA PHE A 18 7.29 16.29 31.86
C PHE A 18 8.54 15.42 31.84
N GLU A 19 8.49 14.31 32.57
CA GLU A 19 9.62 13.42 32.83
C GLU A 19 9.39 12.01 32.26
N GLY A 20 10.42 11.16 32.27
CA GLY A 20 10.37 9.81 31.69
C GLY A 20 9.22 8.94 32.19
N GLY A 21 8.89 8.98 33.49
CA GLY A 21 7.75 8.23 34.05
C GLY A 21 6.39 8.69 33.50
N MET A 22 6.26 9.97 33.13
CA MET A 22 5.05 10.48 32.46
C MET A 22 4.96 9.98 31.03
N VAL A 23 6.10 9.81 30.35
CA VAL A 23 6.09 9.25 28.99
C VAL A 23 5.62 7.80 28.98
N SER A 24 6.00 7.01 29.98
CA SER A 24 5.47 5.65 30.12
C SER A 24 3.96 5.64 30.31
N LYS A 25 3.43 6.50 31.19
CA LYS A 25 1.97 6.66 31.39
C LYS A 25 1.26 7.16 30.14
N LEU A 26 1.89 8.03 29.36
CA LEU A 26 1.36 8.51 28.08
C LEU A 26 1.22 7.33 27.10
N ARG A 27 2.27 6.52 26.95
CA ARG A 27 2.26 5.32 26.10
C ARG A 27 1.17 4.32 26.55
N GLU A 28 1.01 4.11 27.85
CA GLU A 28 -0.04 3.28 28.42
C GLU A 28 -1.44 3.84 28.13
N GLY A 29 -1.65 5.13 28.32
CA GLY A 29 -2.92 5.79 28.05
C GLY A 29 -3.31 5.67 26.58
N LEU A 30 -2.37 5.87 25.66
CA LEU A 30 -2.61 5.69 24.22
C LEU A 30 -2.93 4.22 23.85
N ALA A 31 -2.40 3.24 24.61
CA ALA A 31 -2.71 1.83 24.41
C ALA A 31 -4.15 1.44 24.86
N GLN A 32 -4.85 2.31 25.60
CA GLN A 32 -6.26 2.10 25.96
C GLN A 32 -7.23 2.34 24.77
N GLY A 33 -6.72 2.77 23.61
CA GLY A 33 -7.42 2.66 22.32
C GLY A 33 -7.75 3.98 21.63
N GLY A 34 -8.63 3.89 20.63
CA GLY A 34 -8.98 5.00 19.72
C GLY A 34 -9.42 6.31 20.40
N PRO A 35 -10.25 6.29 21.47
CA PRO A 35 -10.65 7.52 22.17
C PRO A 35 -9.46 8.30 22.74
N GLN A 36 -8.45 7.62 23.27
CA GLN A 36 -7.25 8.25 23.82
C GLN A 36 -6.39 8.87 22.72
N VAL A 37 -6.31 8.22 21.55
CA VAL A 37 -5.63 8.80 20.38
C VAL A 37 -6.35 10.06 19.87
N ARG A 38 -7.69 10.11 19.95
CA ARG A 38 -8.47 11.33 19.61
C ARG A 38 -8.23 12.44 20.63
N ALA A 39 -8.34 12.12 21.93
CA ALA A 39 -8.04 13.05 23.01
C ALA A 39 -6.62 13.62 22.89
N MET A 40 -5.66 12.78 22.49
CA MET A 40 -4.28 13.20 22.26
C MET A 40 -4.17 14.28 21.17
N ARG A 41 -4.92 14.15 20.06
CA ARG A 41 -4.94 15.17 18.99
C ARG A 41 -5.51 16.49 19.50
N GLU A 42 -6.62 16.43 20.23
CA GLU A 42 -7.22 17.62 20.86
C GLU A 42 -6.24 18.29 21.84
N ILE A 43 -5.52 17.50 22.63
CA ILE A 43 -4.48 17.99 23.54
C ILE A 43 -3.34 18.67 22.76
N THR A 44 -2.91 18.12 21.63
CA THR A 44 -1.88 18.77 20.81
C THR A 44 -2.33 20.14 20.28
N GLU A 45 -3.60 20.29 19.89
CA GLU A 45 -4.16 21.59 19.48
C GLU A 45 -4.20 22.60 20.64
N ILE A 46 -4.56 22.14 21.84
CA ILE A 46 -4.55 22.98 23.06
C ILE A 46 -3.12 23.43 23.36
N LEU A 47 -2.14 22.53 23.28
CA LEU A 47 -0.73 22.85 23.53
C LEU A 47 -0.18 23.83 22.48
N GLN A 48 -0.57 23.71 21.20
CA GLN A 48 -0.21 24.66 20.15
C GLN A 48 -0.79 26.06 20.42
N LYS A 49 -2.05 26.16 20.86
CA LYS A 49 -2.65 27.44 21.25
C LYS A 49 -1.92 28.09 22.44
N ARG A 50 -1.52 27.28 23.43
CA ARG A 50 -0.72 27.76 24.56
C ARG A 50 0.68 28.21 24.14
N LEU A 51 1.31 27.50 23.20
CA LEU A 51 2.63 27.86 22.68
C LEU A 51 2.66 29.28 22.12
N ALA A 52 1.60 29.69 21.41
CA ALA A 52 1.50 31.01 20.79
C ALA A 52 1.52 32.19 21.77
N VAL A 53 1.10 31.97 23.02
CA VAL A 53 1.01 33.00 24.07
C VAL A 53 2.01 32.81 25.21
N ALA A 54 2.77 31.70 25.21
CA ALA A 54 3.70 31.35 26.28
C ALA A 54 5.02 32.13 26.20
N ALA A 55 5.62 32.41 27.36
CA ALA A 55 6.97 32.98 27.44
C ALA A 55 8.05 31.97 27.02
N ALA A 56 9.22 32.44 26.59
CA ALA A 56 10.28 31.60 26.02
C ALA A 56 10.68 30.35 26.85
N PRO A 57 10.80 30.40 28.20
CA PRO A 57 11.09 29.20 28.99
C PRO A 57 9.97 28.16 28.96
N GLN A 58 8.71 28.62 28.95
CA GLN A 58 7.53 27.76 28.87
C GLN A 58 7.36 27.18 27.46
N GLN A 59 7.72 27.93 26.41
CA GLN A 59 7.69 27.44 25.03
C GLN A 59 8.54 26.19 24.84
N LYS A 60 9.75 26.14 25.43
CA LYS A 60 10.62 24.95 25.39
C LYS A 60 9.98 23.72 26.02
N LYS A 61 9.31 23.88 27.18
CA LYS A 61 8.56 22.78 27.84
C LYS A 61 7.37 22.32 27.00
N ILE A 62 6.66 23.25 26.35
CA ILE A 62 5.52 22.93 25.48
C ILE A 62 6.02 22.19 24.22
N HIS A 63 7.14 22.63 23.63
CA HIS A 63 7.78 21.96 22.50
C HIS A 63 8.20 20.52 22.85
N LEU A 64 8.73 20.27 24.05
CA LEU A 64 9.04 18.91 24.51
C LEU A 64 7.80 18.02 24.49
N LYS A 65 6.71 18.50 25.10
CA LYS A 65 5.44 17.77 25.16
C LYS A 65 4.86 17.52 23.77
N LEU A 66 4.81 18.54 22.91
CA LEU A 66 4.36 18.41 21.52
C LEU A 66 5.22 17.43 20.74
N GLY A 67 6.55 17.51 20.87
CA GLY A 67 7.48 16.62 20.21
C GLY A 67 7.24 15.15 20.52
N ILE A 68 7.13 14.82 21.81
CA ILE A 68 6.85 13.44 22.26
C ILE A 68 5.43 13.00 21.86
N SER A 69 4.47 13.92 21.92
CA SER A 69 3.09 13.68 21.48
C SER A 69 3.03 13.27 20.01
N PHE A 70 3.65 14.06 19.13
CA PHE A 70 3.69 13.80 17.70
C PHE A 70 4.49 12.53 17.38
N TYR A 71 5.54 12.23 18.14
CA TYR A 71 6.27 10.97 18.02
C TYR A 71 5.34 9.76 18.22
N PHE A 72 4.56 9.73 19.31
CA PHE A 72 3.62 8.63 19.55
C PHE A 72 2.43 8.60 18.58
N LEU A 73 2.02 9.76 18.04
CA LEU A 73 1.01 9.85 16.99
C LEU A 73 1.53 9.41 15.61
N GLY A 74 2.83 9.11 15.47
CA GLY A 74 3.46 8.70 14.21
C GLY A 74 3.80 9.86 13.27
N GLN A 75 3.62 11.12 13.69
CA GLN A 75 3.96 12.31 12.93
C GLN A 75 5.42 12.70 13.17
N ILE A 76 6.33 11.85 12.68
CA ILE A 76 7.75 11.88 13.08
C ILE A 76 8.47 13.17 12.66
N ARG A 77 8.16 13.74 11.47
CA ARG A 77 8.78 15.00 11.03
C ARG A 77 8.37 16.18 11.92
N THR A 78 7.09 16.32 12.22
CA THR A 78 6.57 17.33 13.16
C THR A 78 7.10 17.13 14.58
N ALA A 79 7.33 15.88 14.98
CA ALA A 79 8.00 15.56 16.23
C ALA A 79 9.43 16.13 16.27
N VAL A 80 10.24 15.89 15.22
CA VAL A 80 11.61 16.42 15.09
C VAL A 80 11.64 17.95 15.16
N GLU A 81 10.75 18.63 14.44
CA GLU A 81 10.66 20.11 14.46
C GLU A 81 10.43 20.68 15.85
N ASN A 82 9.57 20.03 16.65
CA ASN A 82 9.29 20.43 18.02
C ASN A 82 10.42 20.04 18.97
N LEU A 83 10.98 18.83 18.84
CA LEU A 83 12.07 18.35 19.69
C LEU A 83 13.36 19.17 19.51
N ASN A 84 13.62 19.71 18.31
CA ASN A 84 14.74 20.63 18.06
C ASN A 84 14.60 21.97 18.79
N LYS A 85 13.38 22.37 19.16
CA LYS A 85 13.09 23.59 19.92
C LYS A 85 12.92 23.33 21.43
N ALA A 86 13.01 22.07 21.84
CA ALA A 86 12.94 21.64 23.22
C ALA A 86 14.34 21.51 23.84
N GLU A 87 14.41 21.47 25.16
CA GLU A 87 15.65 21.28 25.90
C GLU A 87 15.54 20.11 26.89
N GLY A 88 16.69 19.60 27.31
CA GLY A 88 16.82 18.57 28.33
C GLY A 88 17.13 17.17 27.78
N PRO A 89 17.49 16.23 28.68
CA PRO A 89 17.90 14.89 28.30
C PRO A 89 16.79 14.11 27.58
N LEU A 90 15.53 14.30 27.99
CA LEU A 90 14.38 13.65 27.38
C LEU A 90 14.14 14.13 25.93
N ALA A 91 14.31 15.43 25.66
CA ALA A 91 14.20 15.98 24.30
C ALA A 91 15.23 15.35 23.37
N ALA A 92 16.49 15.30 23.80
CA ALA A 92 17.59 14.74 23.03
C ALA A 92 17.41 13.24 22.76
N PHE A 93 16.92 12.48 23.76
CA PHE A 93 16.65 11.05 23.60
C PHE A 93 15.57 10.79 22.54
N TYR A 94 14.42 11.48 22.64
CA TYR A 94 13.33 11.31 21.68
C TYR A 94 13.66 11.89 20.31
N LEU A 95 14.54 12.89 20.22
CA LEU A 95 15.09 13.36 18.94
C LEU A 95 15.93 12.26 18.27
N GLY A 96 16.77 11.56 19.04
CA GLY A 96 17.51 10.39 18.58
C GLY A 96 16.58 9.27 18.09
N GLN A 97 15.52 8.97 18.84
CA GLN A 97 14.48 8.00 18.45
C GLN A 97 13.80 8.38 17.11
N ALA A 98 13.39 9.64 16.97
CA ALA A 98 12.71 10.14 15.79
C ALA A 98 13.61 10.07 14.54
N HIS A 99 14.86 10.50 14.65
CA HIS A 99 15.81 10.39 13.54
C HIS A 99 16.19 8.95 13.22
N THR A 100 16.27 8.07 14.22
CA THR A 100 16.47 6.63 13.98
C THR A 100 15.32 6.07 13.16
N TYR A 101 14.07 6.42 13.49
CA TYR A 101 12.90 6.00 12.74
C TYR A 101 12.95 6.47 11.28
N ILE A 102 13.33 7.73 11.04
CA ILE A 102 13.48 8.25 9.66
C ILE A 102 14.61 7.53 8.93
N GLY A 103 15.77 7.33 9.58
CA GLY A 103 16.92 6.65 8.99
C GLY A 103 16.67 5.18 8.64
N GLN A 104 15.79 4.50 9.39
CA GLN A 104 15.36 3.12 9.11
C GLN A 104 14.47 3.01 7.86
N ALA A 105 13.79 4.08 7.44
CA ALA A 105 12.78 4.04 6.38
C ALA A 105 13.34 3.98 4.95
N LYS A 106 14.66 3.97 4.74
CA LYS A 106 15.28 3.83 3.39
C LYS A 106 15.30 2.37 2.93
N PRO A 107 14.38 1.97 2.05
CA PRO A 107 14.74 1.87 0.63
C PRO A 107 13.66 2.37 -0.36
N TYR A 108 12.58 2.99 0.10
CA TYR A 108 11.48 3.38 -0.79
C TYR A 108 11.14 4.86 -0.66
N ALA A 109 11.82 5.66 -1.48
CA ALA A 109 11.33 6.92 -2.05
C ALA A 109 10.69 7.92 -1.08
N ASP A 110 11.50 8.52 -0.21
CA ASP A 110 11.28 9.92 0.17
C ASP A 110 12.25 10.75 -0.68
N ASP A 111 11.85 11.10 -1.91
CA ASP A 111 12.51 12.11 -2.76
C ASP A 111 12.17 13.52 -2.25
N ASP A 112 12.37 13.75 -0.94
CA ASP A 112 12.18 15.05 -0.29
C ASP A 112 13.41 15.97 -0.50
N GLY A 113 14.43 15.50 -1.24
CA GLY A 113 15.72 16.18 -1.37
C GLY A 113 16.52 16.26 -0.06
N ASP A 114 16.07 15.59 1.00
CA ASP A 114 16.74 15.59 2.31
C ASP A 114 17.99 14.69 2.27
N THR A 115 19.14 15.34 2.15
CA THR A 115 20.47 14.70 2.15
C THR A 115 21.01 14.44 3.55
N THR A 116 20.23 14.75 4.59
CA THR A 116 20.64 14.56 5.98
C THR A 116 20.91 13.09 6.27
N ASP A 117 22.09 12.81 6.82
CA ASP A 117 22.37 11.52 7.46
C ASP A 117 21.65 11.47 8.81
N HIS A 118 20.39 11.05 8.78
CA HIS A 118 19.58 10.94 10.00
C HIS A 118 20.16 9.93 11.00
N LEU A 119 20.93 8.92 10.58
CA LEU A 119 21.52 7.97 11.51
C LEU A 119 22.67 8.63 12.29
N ASP A 120 23.50 9.46 11.63
CA ASP A 120 24.51 10.28 12.31
C ASP A 120 23.88 11.31 13.26
N VAL A 121 22.82 12.00 12.82
CA VAL A 121 22.09 12.94 13.68
C VAL A 121 21.48 12.23 14.89
N ALA A 122 20.92 11.03 14.70
CA ALA A 122 20.39 10.21 15.78
C ALA A 122 21.48 9.85 16.80
N PHE A 123 22.63 9.38 16.34
CA PHE A 123 23.77 9.04 17.19
C PHE A 123 24.22 10.25 18.03
N LYS A 124 24.38 11.42 17.41
CA LYS A 124 24.74 12.67 18.10
C LYS A 124 23.67 13.14 19.09
N ALA A 125 22.38 12.91 18.79
CA ALA A 125 21.29 13.22 19.71
C ALA A 125 21.32 12.31 20.95
N PHE A 126 21.60 11.03 20.76
CA PHE A 126 21.82 10.09 21.87
C PHE A 126 23.02 10.46 22.75
N ASP A 127 24.15 10.84 22.16
CA ASP A 127 25.32 11.34 22.91
C ASP A 127 24.98 12.58 23.75
N ARG A 128 24.18 13.51 23.18
CA ARG A 128 23.69 14.68 23.92
C ARG A 128 22.77 14.28 25.07
N ALA A 129 21.90 13.30 24.87
CA ALA A 129 20.99 12.80 25.91
C ALA A 129 21.77 12.21 27.10
N GLU A 130 22.77 11.37 26.83
CA GLU A 130 23.62 10.77 27.86
C GLU A 130 24.41 11.84 28.63
N LYS A 131 25.03 12.80 27.94
CA LYS A 131 25.74 13.93 28.57
C LYS A 131 24.83 14.82 29.42
N ALA A 132 23.55 14.93 29.03
CA ALA A 132 22.54 15.67 29.78
C ALA A 132 21.93 14.87 30.94
N GLY A 133 22.40 13.65 31.21
CA GLY A 133 21.98 12.83 32.34
C GLY A 133 20.82 11.86 32.05
N TYR A 134 20.50 11.57 30.79
CA TYR A 134 19.58 10.48 30.47
C TYR A 134 20.19 9.12 30.85
N ALA A 135 19.36 8.12 31.11
CA ALA A 135 19.80 6.80 31.54
C ALA A 135 20.79 6.16 30.55
N ALA A 136 22.07 6.10 30.92
CA ALA A 136 23.16 5.67 30.04
C ALA A 136 22.90 4.30 29.40
N GLN A 137 22.42 3.32 30.17
CA GLN A 137 22.08 2.00 29.64
C GLN A 137 21.06 2.06 28.51
N GLN A 138 20.00 2.87 28.65
CA GLN A 138 18.98 3.04 27.59
C GLN A 138 19.57 3.72 26.36
N VAL A 139 20.39 4.76 26.56
CA VAL A 139 21.05 5.44 25.44
C VAL A 139 21.97 4.49 24.68
N GLN A 140 22.81 3.73 25.37
CA GLN A 140 23.78 2.83 24.75
C GLN A 140 23.07 1.72 23.94
N LEU A 141 21.96 1.17 24.42
CA LEU A 141 21.16 0.21 23.65
C LEU A 141 20.63 0.83 22.34
N GLN A 142 20.14 2.06 22.39
CA GLN A 142 19.66 2.74 21.20
C GLN A 142 20.80 3.09 20.22
N LYS A 143 21.98 3.46 20.73
CA LYS A 143 23.19 3.65 19.92
C LYS A 143 23.64 2.36 19.23
N ALA A 144 23.55 1.21 19.90
CA ALA A 144 23.81 -0.09 19.26
C ALA A 144 22.85 -0.33 18.08
N GLY A 145 21.57 0.04 18.24
CA GLY A 145 20.60 0.00 17.15
C GLY A 145 20.97 0.91 15.97
N VAL A 146 21.43 2.13 16.23
CA VAL A 146 21.89 3.06 15.17
C VAL A 146 23.12 2.51 14.45
N LEU A 147 24.14 2.05 15.18
CA LEU A 147 25.35 1.46 14.60
C LEU A 147 25.04 0.25 13.72
N ARG A 148 24.09 -0.60 14.15
CA ARG A 148 23.61 -1.73 13.35
C ARG A 148 23.01 -1.26 12.02
N LEU A 149 22.22 -0.20 12.02
CA LEU A 149 21.61 0.35 10.80
C LEU A 149 22.65 0.98 9.87
N GLN A 150 23.70 1.58 10.45
CA GLN A 150 24.88 2.06 9.72
C GLN A 150 25.80 0.92 9.24
N LYS A 151 25.43 -0.35 9.47
CA LYS A 151 26.21 -1.56 9.14
C LYS A 151 27.50 -1.72 9.95
N HIS A 152 27.69 -0.94 11.02
CA HIS A 152 28.80 -1.07 11.96
C HIS A 152 28.51 -2.16 13.01
N LEU A 153 28.35 -3.41 12.56
CA LEU A 153 27.91 -4.52 13.41
C LEU A 153 28.88 -4.85 14.55
N SER A 154 30.19 -4.75 14.32
CA SER A 154 31.22 -5.03 15.33
C SER A 154 31.11 -4.09 16.54
N GLU A 155 30.87 -2.80 16.29
CA GLU A 155 30.71 -1.79 17.34
C GLU A 155 29.38 -1.97 18.09
N ALA A 156 28.29 -2.24 17.36
CA ALA A 156 26.99 -2.53 17.95
C ALA A 156 27.06 -3.73 18.92
N LYS A 157 27.77 -4.81 18.52
CA LYS A 157 28.03 -5.97 19.37
C LYS A 157 28.85 -5.62 20.61
N ALA A 158 29.90 -4.81 20.44
CA ALA A 158 30.77 -4.43 21.55
C ALA A 158 29.98 -3.70 22.65
N ILE A 159 28.97 -2.89 22.27
CA ILE A 159 28.05 -2.29 23.23
C ILE A 159 27.24 -3.36 23.96
N LEU A 160 26.60 -4.30 23.25
CA LEU A 160 25.80 -5.35 23.90
C LEU A 160 26.64 -6.22 24.83
N VAL A 161 27.86 -6.60 24.44
CA VAL A 161 28.77 -7.39 25.30
C VAL A 161 29.04 -6.66 26.62
N LYS A 162 29.27 -5.35 26.59
CA LYS A 162 29.48 -4.54 27.81
C LYS A 162 28.23 -4.44 28.69
N LEU A 163 27.05 -4.49 28.09
CA LEU A 163 25.78 -4.32 28.80
C LEU A 163 25.14 -5.64 29.26
N LYS A 164 25.66 -6.79 28.80
CA LYS A 164 25.05 -8.11 29.00
C LYS A 164 24.60 -8.39 30.43
N ASP A 165 25.48 -8.19 31.41
CA ASP A 165 25.19 -8.50 32.81
C ASP A 165 24.18 -7.52 33.42
N ALA A 166 24.30 -6.23 33.09
CA ALA A 166 23.39 -5.19 33.57
C ALA A 166 22.02 -5.18 32.85
N ALA A 167 21.91 -5.83 31.70
CA ALA A 167 20.74 -5.79 30.82
C ALA A 167 19.99 -7.13 30.70
N ALA A 168 20.29 -8.12 31.55
CA ALA A 168 19.70 -9.45 31.50
C ALA A 168 18.15 -9.50 31.65
N HIS A 169 17.53 -8.43 32.17
CA HIS A 169 16.07 -8.28 32.29
C HIS A 169 15.54 -7.09 31.47
N ASN A 170 16.26 -6.68 30.42
CA ASN A 170 15.91 -5.55 29.57
C ASN A 170 15.44 -6.05 28.20
N ALA A 171 14.17 -5.79 27.85
CA ALA A 171 13.60 -6.21 26.57
C ALA A 171 14.31 -5.61 25.36
N GLU A 172 14.72 -4.33 25.45
CA GLU A 172 15.43 -3.63 24.37
C GLU A 172 16.81 -4.26 24.09
N TYR A 173 17.48 -4.79 25.12
CA TYR A 173 18.74 -5.53 24.93
C TYR A 173 18.54 -6.74 24.03
N TYR A 174 17.55 -7.59 24.34
CA TYR A 174 17.26 -8.77 23.54
C TYR A 174 16.73 -8.43 22.15
N PHE A 175 16.02 -7.31 22.02
CA PHE A 175 15.63 -6.79 20.70
C PHE A 175 16.86 -6.43 19.85
N GLN A 176 17.83 -5.70 20.41
CA GLN A 176 19.04 -5.35 19.67
C GLN A 176 19.91 -6.58 19.39
N GLU A 177 20.00 -7.54 20.32
CA GLU A 177 20.68 -8.82 20.10
C GLU A 177 20.05 -9.58 18.92
N GLY A 178 18.72 -9.68 18.90
CA GLY A 178 18.00 -10.31 17.81
C GLY A 178 18.19 -9.61 16.48
N ALA A 179 18.17 -8.27 16.48
CA ALA A 179 18.39 -7.48 15.27
C ALA A 179 19.81 -7.57 14.72
N ILE A 180 20.81 -7.69 15.60
CA ILE A 180 22.19 -7.97 15.18
C ILE A 180 22.30 -9.38 14.59
N ALA A 181 21.70 -10.38 15.24
CA ALA A 181 21.72 -11.76 14.73
C ALA A 181 21.05 -11.87 13.35
N GLU A 182 19.93 -11.19 13.14
CA GLU A 182 19.27 -11.14 11.85
C GLU A 182 20.11 -10.41 10.78
N ALA A 183 20.79 -9.32 11.15
CA ALA A 183 21.72 -8.63 10.25
C ALA A 183 22.94 -9.49 9.85
N GLU A 184 23.24 -10.56 10.60
CA GLU A 184 24.24 -11.58 10.26
C GLU A 184 23.68 -12.73 9.41
N GLY A 185 22.38 -12.72 9.12
CA GLY A 185 21.69 -13.78 8.39
C GLY A 185 21.18 -14.92 9.26
N ASP A 186 21.30 -14.84 10.59
CA ASP A 186 20.80 -15.85 11.52
C ASP A 186 19.41 -15.48 12.06
N ALA A 187 18.40 -15.73 11.21
CA ALA A 187 17.00 -15.46 11.54
C ALA A 187 16.48 -16.30 12.72
N ILE A 188 17.03 -17.51 12.94
CA ILE A 188 16.59 -18.40 14.02
C ILE A 188 17.03 -17.84 15.37
N ARG A 189 18.29 -17.43 15.49
CA ARG A 189 18.78 -16.75 16.70
C ARG A 189 18.09 -15.41 16.89
N GLY A 190 17.88 -14.66 15.79
CA GLY A 190 17.09 -13.43 15.80
C GLY A 190 15.71 -13.63 16.42
N ALA A 191 14.94 -14.60 15.93
CA ALA A 191 13.61 -14.93 16.43
C ALA A 191 13.63 -15.29 17.92
N LYS A 192 14.58 -16.11 18.38
CA LYS A 192 14.71 -16.47 19.81
C LYS A 192 14.91 -15.23 20.70
N SER A 193 15.80 -14.32 20.30
CA SER A 193 16.05 -13.10 21.04
C SER A 193 14.85 -12.16 21.01
N TYR A 194 14.14 -12.06 19.88
CA TYR A 194 12.88 -11.29 19.83
C TYR A 194 11.77 -11.87 20.70
N THR A 195 11.62 -13.20 20.73
CA THR A 195 10.68 -13.86 21.65
C THR A 195 11.03 -13.52 23.09
N ARG A 196 12.32 -13.57 23.46
CA ARG A 196 12.77 -13.18 24.80
C ARG A 196 12.46 -11.71 25.13
N ALA A 197 12.62 -10.81 24.17
CA ALA A 197 12.24 -9.41 24.34
C ALA A 197 10.74 -9.25 24.64
N VAL A 198 9.88 -9.98 23.92
CA VAL A 198 8.42 -9.95 24.13
C VAL A 198 8.00 -10.63 25.43
N GLU A 199 8.71 -11.65 25.90
CA GLU A 199 8.49 -12.25 27.22
C GLU A 199 8.73 -11.24 28.36
N LEU A 200 9.77 -10.41 28.23
CA LEU A 200 10.13 -9.39 29.21
C LEU A 200 9.23 -8.15 29.11
N GLU A 201 8.93 -7.70 27.90
CA GLU A 201 8.00 -6.61 27.63
C GLU A 201 7.02 -7.03 26.52
N PRO A 202 5.83 -7.54 26.87
CA PRO A 202 4.81 -7.99 25.90
C PRO A 202 4.33 -6.91 24.93
N ARG A 203 4.66 -5.64 25.20
CA ARG A 203 4.28 -4.45 24.44
C ARG A 203 5.42 -3.91 23.57
N HIS A 204 6.56 -4.59 23.50
CA HIS A 204 7.74 -4.14 22.76
C HIS A 204 7.46 -4.15 21.24
N SER A 205 7.12 -2.98 20.69
CA SER A 205 6.66 -2.84 19.30
C SER A 205 7.70 -3.30 18.28
N GLY A 206 8.98 -3.02 18.50
CA GLY A 206 10.08 -3.47 17.63
C GLY A 206 10.14 -5.00 17.50
N ALA A 207 10.24 -5.71 18.63
CA ALA A 207 10.29 -7.17 18.66
C ALA A 207 9.02 -7.83 18.13
N LEU A 208 7.83 -7.31 18.47
CA LEU A 208 6.57 -7.79 17.90
C LEU A 208 6.54 -7.64 16.37
N PHE A 209 6.96 -6.50 15.84
CA PHE A 209 7.03 -6.26 14.41
C PHE A 209 8.01 -7.24 13.73
N ARG A 210 9.20 -7.46 14.30
CA ARG A 210 10.18 -8.39 13.73
C ARG A 210 9.69 -9.83 13.77
N LEU A 211 9.02 -10.28 14.85
CA LEU A 211 8.40 -11.60 14.90
C LEU A 211 7.30 -11.74 13.84
N GLY A 212 6.46 -10.72 13.67
CA GLY A 212 5.47 -10.70 12.59
C GLY A 212 6.10 -10.83 11.22
N PHE A 213 7.15 -10.03 10.95
CA PHE A 213 7.90 -10.06 9.70
C PHE A 213 8.57 -11.40 9.42
N LEU A 214 9.16 -12.05 10.43
CA LEU A 214 9.78 -13.35 10.26
C LEU A 214 8.76 -14.47 10.01
N ASN A 215 7.55 -14.37 10.59
CA ASN A 215 6.46 -15.31 10.31
C ASN A 215 5.90 -15.12 8.90
N ASP A 216 5.72 -13.88 8.48
CA ASP A 216 5.30 -13.48 7.13
C ASP A 216 6.25 -14.06 6.06
N LEU A 217 7.58 -13.90 6.25
CA LEU A 217 8.58 -14.51 5.37
C LEU A 217 8.52 -16.05 5.32
N GLN A 218 8.00 -16.70 6.35
CA GLN A 218 7.83 -18.16 6.43
C GLN A 218 6.47 -18.63 5.91
N GLY A 219 5.58 -17.72 5.50
CA GLY A 219 4.21 -18.02 5.09
C GLY A 219 3.26 -18.33 6.26
N ASN A 220 3.65 -18.02 7.50
CA ASN A 220 2.83 -18.18 8.69
C ASN A 220 1.94 -16.93 8.86
N ASP A 221 1.03 -16.72 7.91
CA ASP A 221 0.29 -15.46 7.77
C ASP A 221 -0.61 -15.17 8.98
N HIS A 222 -1.22 -16.20 9.57
CA HIS A 222 -2.07 -16.05 10.75
C HIS A 222 -1.29 -15.54 11.97
N GLU A 223 -0.12 -16.11 12.24
CA GLU A 223 0.78 -15.67 13.29
C GLU A 223 1.30 -14.26 13.01
N ALA A 224 1.67 -13.96 11.76
CA ALA A 224 2.12 -12.65 11.34
C ALA A 224 1.05 -11.56 11.59
N ILE A 225 -0.19 -11.79 11.15
CA ILE A 225 -1.34 -10.92 11.41
C ILE A 225 -1.50 -10.71 12.92
N GLY A 226 -1.45 -11.78 13.72
CA GLY A 226 -1.56 -11.70 15.18
C GLY A 226 -0.48 -10.83 15.84
N TYR A 227 0.76 -10.88 15.36
CA TYR A 227 1.83 -10.01 15.83
C TYR A 227 1.65 -8.55 15.39
N TYR A 228 1.28 -8.31 14.13
CA TYR A 228 1.03 -6.96 13.63
C TYR A 228 -0.19 -6.30 14.29
N GLU A 229 -1.28 -7.04 14.55
CA GLU A 229 -2.43 -6.55 15.31
C GLU A 229 -2.04 -6.15 16.75
N LYS A 230 -1.11 -6.88 17.39
CA LYS A 230 -0.57 -6.48 18.70
C LYS A 230 0.19 -5.16 18.58
N CYS A 231 0.98 -4.95 17.53
CA CYS A 231 1.65 -3.66 17.30
C CYS A 231 0.66 -2.49 17.19
N LEU A 232 -0.51 -2.69 16.58
CA LEU A 232 -1.53 -1.63 16.46
C LEU A 232 -2.05 -1.14 17.82
N LYS A 233 -1.97 -1.96 18.87
CA LYS A 233 -2.41 -1.63 20.23
C LYS A 233 -1.37 -0.80 21.00
N TYR A 234 -0.12 -0.73 20.52
CA TYR A 234 0.98 -0.12 21.28
C TYR A 234 1.73 0.93 20.45
N PRO A 235 1.36 2.22 20.59
CA PRO A 235 2.06 3.31 19.91
C PRO A 235 3.54 3.45 20.34
N PRO A 236 4.41 3.97 19.46
CA PRO A 236 4.11 4.42 18.10
C PRO A 236 3.89 3.24 17.14
N VAL A 237 2.86 3.36 16.27
CA VAL A 237 2.59 2.36 15.23
C VAL A 237 3.44 2.71 14.01
N GLY A 238 4.43 1.87 13.69
CA GLY A 238 5.29 2.07 12.55
C GLY A 238 4.56 1.87 11.22
N LYS A 239 4.94 2.64 10.18
CA LYS A 239 4.41 2.52 8.81
C LYS A 239 4.50 1.10 8.28
N GLY A 240 5.63 0.43 8.54
CA GLY A 240 5.86 -0.97 8.13
C GLY A 240 4.82 -1.95 8.68
N VAL A 241 4.28 -1.71 9.87
CA VAL A 241 3.18 -2.54 10.43
C VAL A 241 1.92 -2.36 9.59
N LEU A 242 1.55 -1.12 9.26
CA LEU A 242 0.33 -0.83 8.48
C LEU A 242 0.44 -1.36 7.05
N TYR A 243 1.63 -1.27 6.45
CA TYR A 243 1.91 -1.86 5.14
C TYR A 243 1.71 -3.37 5.15
N ASN A 244 2.49 -4.09 5.97
CA ASN A 244 2.50 -5.55 5.95
C ASN A 244 1.14 -6.11 6.38
N LEU A 245 0.51 -5.51 7.39
CA LEU A 245 -0.82 -5.94 7.82
C LEU A 245 -1.91 -5.62 6.79
N GLY A 246 -1.83 -4.48 6.10
CA GLY A 246 -2.75 -4.13 5.02
C GLY A 246 -2.68 -5.12 3.86
N ILE A 247 -1.46 -5.48 3.44
CA ILE A 247 -1.22 -6.48 2.40
C ILE A 247 -1.74 -7.85 2.83
N LEU A 248 -1.40 -8.30 4.03
CA LEU A 248 -1.88 -9.59 4.54
C LEU A 248 -3.41 -9.63 4.67
N TYR A 249 -4.05 -8.55 5.11
CA TYR A 249 -5.51 -8.49 5.13
C TYR A 249 -6.11 -8.59 3.72
N GLU A 250 -5.49 -7.95 2.75
CA GLU A 250 -5.94 -8.02 1.36
C GLU A 250 -5.77 -9.43 0.78
N ASP A 251 -4.64 -10.10 1.04
CA ASP A 251 -4.40 -11.48 0.61
C ASP A 251 -5.43 -12.47 1.19
N HIS A 252 -6.00 -12.12 2.36
CA HIS A 252 -7.04 -12.85 3.08
C HIS A 252 -8.46 -12.28 2.88
N ASP A 253 -8.68 -11.48 1.82
CA ASP A 253 -9.99 -10.94 1.44
C ASP A 253 -10.67 -10.05 2.52
N GLN A 254 -9.91 -9.53 3.49
CA GLN A 254 -10.35 -8.61 4.54
C GLN A 254 -10.20 -7.15 4.09
N TYR A 255 -10.85 -6.79 2.98
CA TYR A 255 -10.71 -5.50 2.30
C TYR A 255 -11.06 -4.30 3.18
N ASP A 256 -12.05 -4.40 4.07
CA ASP A 256 -12.39 -3.34 5.02
C ASP A 256 -11.21 -3.01 5.94
N LYS A 257 -10.55 -4.05 6.47
CA LYS A 257 -9.40 -3.89 7.38
C LYS A 257 -8.15 -3.43 6.65
N ALA A 258 -7.92 -3.92 5.43
CA ALA A 258 -6.84 -3.47 4.56
C ALA A 258 -6.99 -1.98 4.24
N THR A 259 -8.20 -1.57 3.84
CA THR A 259 -8.53 -0.16 3.57
C THR A 259 -8.27 0.73 4.78
N GLU A 260 -8.67 0.30 5.98
CA GLU A 260 -8.38 1.06 7.21
C GLU A 260 -6.87 1.19 7.46
N CYS A 261 -6.09 0.13 7.24
CA CYS A 261 -4.63 0.18 7.38
C CYS A 261 -4.01 1.19 6.41
N PHE A 262 -4.40 1.15 5.13
CA PHE A 262 -3.88 2.05 4.10
C PHE A 262 -4.34 3.50 4.29
N ARG A 263 -5.59 3.74 4.71
CA ARG A 263 -6.08 5.08 5.06
C ARG A 263 -5.31 5.67 6.23
N ARG A 264 -5.04 4.89 7.27
CA ARG A 264 -4.23 5.33 8.41
C ARG A 264 -2.79 5.64 7.99
N LEU A 265 -2.22 4.83 7.11
CA LEU A 265 -0.89 5.03 6.55
C LEU A 265 -0.81 6.32 5.73
N HIS A 266 -1.73 6.52 4.77
CA HIS A 266 -1.81 7.75 3.96
C HIS A 266 -2.08 9.00 4.81
N LYS A 267 -2.88 8.88 5.88
CA LYS A 267 -3.09 9.99 6.82
C LYS A 267 -1.84 10.32 7.62
N ALA A 268 -1.03 9.32 7.99
CA ALA A 268 0.22 9.51 8.70
C ALA A 268 1.29 10.13 7.80
N ASP A 269 1.31 9.76 6.53
CA ASP A 269 2.15 10.39 5.51
C ASP A 269 1.42 10.52 4.16
N PRO A 270 0.86 11.71 3.88
CA PRO A 270 0.18 11.97 2.61
C PRO A 270 1.11 12.00 1.39
N ARG A 271 2.44 12.13 1.59
CA ARG A 271 3.43 12.13 0.50
C ARG A 271 3.82 10.73 0.06
N ASP A 272 3.46 9.73 0.84
CA ASP A 272 3.72 8.34 0.51
C ASP A 272 2.84 7.91 -0.67
N GLU A 273 3.40 8.00 -1.88
CA GLU A 273 2.70 7.65 -3.12
C GLU A 273 2.28 6.18 -3.14
N ARG A 274 3.02 5.28 -2.47
CA ARG A 274 2.60 3.88 -2.33
C ARG A 274 1.36 3.78 -1.46
N ALA A 275 1.34 4.45 -0.31
CA ALA A 275 0.16 4.47 0.55
C ALA A 275 -1.09 4.96 -0.21
N LYS A 276 -0.93 5.98 -1.05
CA LYS A 276 -1.99 6.52 -1.91
C LYS A 276 -2.46 5.51 -2.97
N LEU A 277 -1.54 4.76 -3.59
CA LEU A 277 -1.90 3.67 -4.51
C LEU A 277 -2.67 2.57 -3.79
N PHE A 278 -2.21 2.13 -2.62
CA PHE A 278 -2.90 1.11 -1.83
C PHE A 278 -4.30 1.53 -1.37
N VAL A 279 -4.50 2.81 -1.01
CA VAL A 279 -5.85 3.33 -0.70
C VAL A 279 -6.76 3.26 -1.91
N LYS A 280 -6.29 3.70 -3.09
CA LYS A 280 -7.09 3.62 -4.34
C LYS A 280 -7.43 2.18 -4.69
N ASP A 281 -6.46 1.27 -4.61
CA ASP A 281 -6.64 -0.15 -4.90
C ASP A 281 -7.66 -0.80 -3.94
N ALA A 282 -7.58 -0.46 -2.64
CA ALA A 282 -8.49 -0.99 -1.64
C ALA A 282 -9.90 -0.39 -1.73
N GLU A 283 -10.03 0.89 -2.08
CA GLU A 283 -11.32 1.55 -2.30
C GLU A 283 -12.03 1.04 -3.57
N ALA A 284 -11.29 0.83 -4.66
CA ALA A 284 -11.81 0.16 -5.86
C ALA A 284 -12.36 -1.23 -5.55
N SER A 285 -11.72 -1.94 -4.61
CA SER A 285 -12.18 -3.24 -4.13
C SER A 285 -13.46 -3.17 -3.27
N LEU A 286 -13.81 -1.99 -2.71
CA LEU A 286 -15.02 -1.76 -1.90
C LEU A 286 -16.21 -1.17 -2.69
N THR A 287 -15.98 -0.44 -3.79
CA THR A 287 -17.02 0.38 -4.46
C THR A 287 -17.65 -0.22 -5.72
N MET A 288 -17.46 -1.50 -6.05
CA MET A 288 -18.28 -2.11 -7.11
C MET A 288 -19.70 -2.38 -6.58
N HIS A 289 -20.64 -1.48 -6.92
CA HIS A 289 -22.06 -1.78 -6.90
C HIS A 289 -22.35 -2.88 -7.92
N TYR A 290 -22.59 -4.09 -7.43
CA TYR A 290 -23.07 -5.22 -8.21
C TYR A 290 -24.58 -5.06 -8.40
N SER A 291 -25.05 -4.73 -9.61
CA SER A 291 -26.43 -5.02 -10.00
C SER A 291 -26.43 -6.21 -10.97
N PRO A 292 -27.06 -7.35 -10.63
CA PRO A 292 -27.27 -8.46 -11.56
C PRO A 292 -28.02 -8.07 -12.84
N GLU A 293 -28.72 -6.93 -12.81
CA GLU A 293 -29.49 -6.39 -13.93
C GLU A 293 -28.59 -5.81 -15.02
N ASP A 294 -27.44 -5.22 -14.64
CA ASP A 294 -26.47 -4.68 -15.59
C ASP A 294 -25.70 -5.80 -16.33
N GLU A 295 -25.47 -6.93 -15.67
CA GLU A 295 -24.86 -8.13 -16.28
C GLU A 295 -25.81 -8.79 -17.28
N GLN A 296 -27.10 -8.92 -16.95
CA GLN A 296 -28.11 -9.42 -17.88
C GLN A 296 -28.32 -8.48 -19.07
N HIS A 297 -28.30 -7.17 -18.84
CA HIS A 297 -28.42 -6.16 -19.89
C HIS A 297 -27.21 -6.20 -20.83
N ASN A 298 -25.99 -6.29 -20.27
CA ASN A 298 -24.76 -6.34 -21.04
C ASN A 298 -24.63 -7.66 -21.82
N GLU A 299 -24.94 -8.81 -21.22
CA GLU A 299 -24.96 -10.09 -21.94
C GLU A 299 -26.01 -10.13 -23.05
N ALA A 300 -27.21 -9.61 -22.81
CA ALA A 300 -28.26 -9.53 -23.83
C ALA A 300 -27.85 -8.62 -24.99
N PHE A 301 -27.21 -7.50 -24.67
CA PHE A 301 -26.67 -6.57 -25.65
C PHE A 301 -25.52 -7.19 -26.48
N ILE A 302 -24.59 -7.90 -25.83
CA ILE A 302 -23.50 -8.64 -26.49
C ILE A 302 -24.06 -9.69 -27.47
N ARG A 303 -25.05 -10.48 -27.04
CA ARG A 303 -25.70 -11.47 -27.91
C ARG A 303 -26.34 -10.85 -29.14
N VAL A 304 -26.90 -9.64 -29.03
CA VAL A 304 -27.49 -8.91 -30.18
C VAL A 304 -26.41 -8.42 -31.15
N MET A 305 -25.25 -7.99 -30.64
CA MET A 305 -24.13 -7.50 -31.46
C MET A 305 -23.46 -8.60 -32.29
N GLU A 306 -23.50 -9.85 -31.82
CA GLU A 306 -22.95 -11.02 -32.51
C GLU A 306 -23.89 -11.61 -33.58
N VAL A 307 -25.14 -11.12 -33.68
CA VAL A 307 -26.11 -11.62 -34.67
C VAL A 307 -25.57 -11.40 -36.09
N PRO A 308 -25.42 -12.47 -36.89
CA PRO A 308 -25.00 -12.38 -38.27
C PRO A 308 -25.97 -11.57 -39.12
N ILE A 309 -25.46 -10.73 -40.01
CA ILE A 309 -26.30 -9.95 -40.93
C ILE A 309 -27.03 -10.85 -41.94
N THR A 310 -26.54 -12.08 -42.14
CA THR A 310 -27.20 -13.10 -42.97
C THR A 310 -28.57 -13.52 -42.43
N ASP A 311 -28.82 -13.31 -41.14
CA ASP A 311 -30.07 -13.70 -40.48
C ASP A 311 -31.22 -12.74 -40.79
N PHE A 312 -30.93 -11.62 -41.47
CA PHE A 312 -31.92 -10.65 -41.89
C PHE A 312 -32.24 -10.74 -43.39
N GLU A 313 -33.51 -10.50 -43.72
CA GLU A 313 -34.02 -10.42 -45.09
C GLU A 313 -33.61 -9.11 -45.76
N LEU A 314 -32.36 -9.07 -46.21
CA LEU A 314 -31.81 -7.95 -46.96
C LEU A 314 -31.94 -8.14 -48.47
N SER A 315 -32.09 -7.03 -49.19
CA SER A 315 -32.01 -7.06 -50.65
C SER A 315 -30.65 -7.58 -51.11
N VAL A 316 -30.62 -8.22 -52.29
CA VAL A 316 -29.40 -8.78 -52.89
C VAL A 316 -28.29 -7.72 -53.02
N ARG A 317 -28.68 -6.45 -53.23
CA ARG A 317 -27.78 -5.30 -53.30
C ARG A 317 -27.14 -4.99 -51.94
N SER A 318 -27.95 -4.88 -50.88
CA SER A 318 -27.50 -4.63 -49.51
C SER A 318 -26.54 -5.73 -49.03
N ARG A 319 -26.89 -7.01 -49.25
CA ARG A 319 -26.06 -8.15 -48.86
C ARG A 319 -24.71 -8.21 -49.58
N ASN A 320 -24.69 -7.98 -50.89
CA ASN A 320 -23.44 -7.94 -51.68
C ASN A 320 -22.57 -6.72 -51.37
N CYS A 321 -23.17 -5.62 -50.89
CA CYS A 321 -22.43 -4.46 -50.42
C CYS A 321 -21.75 -4.74 -49.08
N LEU A 322 -22.51 -5.19 -48.08
CA LEU A 322 -22.00 -5.48 -46.73
C LEU A 322 -20.90 -6.55 -46.76
N LYS A 323 -21.07 -7.59 -47.59
CA LYS A 323 -20.04 -8.63 -47.80
C LYS A 323 -18.72 -8.07 -48.37
N ARG A 324 -18.78 -7.09 -49.29
CA ARG A 324 -17.58 -6.44 -49.84
C ARG A 324 -16.90 -5.51 -48.85
N MET A 325 -17.68 -4.88 -47.97
CA MET A 325 -17.18 -4.03 -46.89
C MET A 325 -16.71 -4.84 -45.67
N ASN A 326 -16.74 -6.18 -45.76
CA ASN A 326 -16.40 -7.12 -44.70
C ASN A 326 -17.24 -6.94 -43.42
N ILE A 327 -18.47 -6.44 -43.56
CA ILE A 327 -19.44 -6.27 -42.46
C ILE A 327 -20.23 -7.57 -42.35
N ARG A 328 -20.13 -8.26 -41.20
CA ARG A 328 -20.68 -9.61 -41.01
C ARG A 328 -21.71 -9.69 -39.89
N THR A 329 -21.63 -8.80 -38.91
CA THR A 329 -22.47 -8.80 -37.70
C THR A 329 -23.14 -7.44 -37.49
N LEU A 330 -24.21 -7.39 -36.69
CA LEU A 330 -24.81 -6.10 -36.29
C LEU A 330 -23.79 -5.18 -35.59
N GLY A 331 -22.84 -5.74 -34.85
CA GLY A 331 -21.76 -4.96 -34.24
C GLY A 331 -20.77 -4.36 -35.24
N ASP A 332 -20.63 -4.89 -36.45
CA ASP A 332 -19.84 -4.24 -37.51
C ASP A 332 -20.57 -3.01 -38.07
N LEU A 333 -21.90 -3.01 -38.08
CA LEU A 333 -22.73 -1.90 -38.57
C LEU A 333 -22.73 -0.70 -37.60
N THR A 334 -22.53 -0.92 -36.30
CA THR A 334 -22.41 0.18 -35.34
C THR A 334 -21.07 0.93 -35.44
N ARG A 335 -20.08 0.36 -36.15
CA ARG A 335 -18.73 0.91 -36.34
C ARG A 335 -18.51 1.62 -37.67
N VAL A 336 -19.51 1.68 -38.53
CA VAL A 336 -19.46 2.39 -39.82
C VAL A 336 -20.40 3.58 -39.79
N THR A 337 -20.05 4.65 -40.49
CA THR A 337 -20.96 5.81 -40.64
C THR A 337 -21.91 5.60 -41.82
N GLU A 338 -23.06 6.25 -41.77
CA GLU A 338 -24.01 6.25 -42.89
C GLU A 338 -23.36 6.78 -44.18
N SER A 339 -22.50 7.78 -44.07
CA SER A 339 -21.73 8.34 -45.19
C SER A 339 -20.76 7.32 -45.81
N GLN A 340 -20.15 6.45 -45.00
CA GLN A 340 -19.27 5.38 -45.50
C GLN A 340 -20.05 4.27 -46.22
N LEU A 341 -21.25 3.95 -45.76
CA LEU A 341 -22.14 3.00 -46.44
C LEU A 341 -22.61 3.57 -47.79
N LEU A 342 -23.02 4.84 -47.83
CA LEU A 342 -23.44 5.54 -49.05
C LEU A 342 -22.32 5.78 -50.06
N ALA A 343 -21.06 5.82 -49.63
CA ALA A 343 -19.90 5.93 -50.52
C ALA A 343 -19.60 4.63 -51.28
N SER A 344 -20.24 3.51 -50.93
CA SER A 344 -20.01 2.22 -51.57
C SER A 344 -20.68 2.10 -52.94
N LYS A 345 -19.94 1.55 -53.92
CA LYS A 345 -20.43 1.34 -55.29
C LYS A 345 -21.65 0.40 -55.31
N ASN A 346 -22.78 0.92 -55.78
CA ASN A 346 -24.10 0.27 -55.87
C ASN A 346 -24.86 0.15 -54.54
N PHE A 347 -24.53 0.96 -53.53
CA PHE A 347 -25.33 1.13 -52.32
C PHE A 347 -26.17 2.41 -52.44
N GLY A 348 -27.49 2.29 -52.28
CA GLY A 348 -28.43 3.41 -52.44
C GLY A 348 -29.21 3.70 -51.17
N GLU A 349 -29.96 4.81 -51.15
CA GLU A 349 -30.77 5.25 -49.99
C GLU A 349 -31.77 4.18 -49.52
N THR A 350 -32.32 3.41 -50.45
CA THR A 350 -33.21 2.27 -50.14
C THR A 350 -32.51 1.15 -49.35
N SER A 351 -31.25 0.86 -49.68
CA SER A 351 -30.43 -0.12 -48.93
C SER A 351 -30.02 0.40 -47.55
N LEU A 352 -29.82 1.72 -47.41
CA LEU A 352 -29.55 2.34 -46.12
C LEU A 352 -30.78 2.26 -45.21
N GLU A 353 -31.96 2.54 -45.74
CA GLU A 353 -33.21 2.48 -44.98
C GLU A 353 -33.55 1.05 -44.53
N GLU A 354 -33.32 0.05 -45.39
CA GLU A 354 -33.42 -1.38 -45.03
C GLU A 354 -32.57 -1.72 -43.80
N ILE A 355 -31.32 -1.23 -43.76
CA ILE A 355 -30.39 -1.50 -42.66
C ILE A 355 -30.79 -0.73 -41.39
N LYS A 356 -31.27 0.52 -41.53
CA LYS A 356 -31.77 1.32 -40.40
C LYS A 356 -32.96 0.65 -39.71
N ILE A 357 -33.88 0.08 -40.48
CA ILE A 357 -35.04 -0.65 -39.93
C ILE A 357 -34.58 -1.84 -39.09
N ILE A 358 -33.61 -2.64 -39.58
CA ILE A 358 -33.07 -3.80 -38.86
C ILE A 358 -32.36 -3.38 -37.57
N MET A 359 -31.53 -2.34 -37.65
CA MET A 359 -30.80 -1.80 -36.49
C MET A 359 -31.77 -1.29 -35.43
N ASN A 360 -32.78 -0.49 -35.84
CA ASN A 360 -33.80 0.03 -34.93
C ASN A 360 -34.66 -1.08 -34.30
N ALA A 361 -34.99 -2.15 -35.04
CA ALA A 361 -35.71 -3.30 -34.52
C ALA A 361 -34.93 -4.05 -33.42
N LYS A 362 -33.61 -3.89 -33.38
CA LYS A 362 -32.71 -4.40 -32.33
C LYS A 362 -32.22 -3.33 -31.36
N GLN A 363 -32.84 -2.14 -31.38
CA GLN A 363 -32.48 -0.99 -30.55
C GLN A 363 -31.04 -0.50 -30.74
N LEU A 364 -30.47 -0.72 -31.93
CA LEU A 364 -29.13 -0.28 -32.33
C LEU A 364 -29.20 0.85 -33.37
N ARG A 365 -28.14 1.65 -33.47
CA ARG A 365 -27.98 2.69 -34.49
C ARG A 365 -26.67 2.52 -35.27
N ILE A 366 -26.69 2.84 -36.55
CA ILE A 366 -25.48 2.91 -37.40
C ILE A 366 -24.55 3.99 -36.84
N GLY A 367 -23.26 3.68 -36.69
CA GLY A 367 -22.27 4.61 -36.11
C GLY A 367 -22.38 4.81 -34.59
N GLN A 368 -23.25 4.09 -33.87
CA GLN A 368 -23.42 4.22 -32.43
C GLN A 368 -22.11 4.03 -31.63
N SER A 369 -21.22 3.15 -32.08
CA SER A 369 -19.93 2.91 -31.44
C SER A 369 -18.88 3.98 -31.74
N LEU A 370 -19.11 4.82 -32.76
CA LEU A 370 -18.24 5.93 -33.13
C LEU A 370 -18.53 7.20 -32.30
N ASP A 371 -19.80 7.40 -31.91
CA ASP A 371 -20.24 8.59 -31.15
C ASP A 371 -19.92 8.52 -29.65
N GLN A 372 -19.77 7.32 -29.09
CA GLN A 372 -19.60 7.12 -27.64
C GLN A 372 -18.13 7.11 -27.16
N GLY A 373 -17.14 7.18 -28.06
CA GLY A 373 -15.72 7.10 -27.70
C GLY A 373 -15.33 5.73 -27.13
N GLN A 374 -14.62 4.91 -27.92
CA GLN A 374 -13.91 3.67 -27.54
C GLN A 374 -14.32 2.94 -26.24
N GLN A 375 -15.60 2.61 -26.04
CA GLN A 375 -16.05 1.81 -24.89
C GLN A 375 -16.59 0.42 -25.26
N TYR A 376 -16.41 -0.04 -26.50
CA TYR A 376 -16.78 -1.41 -26.89
C TYR A 376 -15.79 -1.98 -27.91
N GLU A 377 -14.66 -2.51 -27.45
CA GLU A 377 -13.77 -3.36 -28.26
C GLU A 377 -13.73 -4.80 -27.71
N PHE A 378 -14.58 -5.68 -28.22
CA PHE A 378 -14.35 -7.13 -28.10
C PHE A 378 -13.54 -7.66 -29.30
N ARG A 379 -12.40 -8.29 -28.98
CA ARG A 379 -11.64 -9.34 -29.70
C ARG A 379 -11.48 -9.19 -31.22
N TYR A 380 -10.48 -8.42 -31.63
CA TYR A 380 -9.85 -8.63 -32.94
C TYR A 380 -8.92 -9.88 -32.86
N ARG A 381 -9.18 -10.92 -33.66
CA ARG A 381 -8.19 -11.96 -33.98
C ARG A 381 -7.51 -11.59 -35.30
N PRO A 382 -6.28 -11.04 -35.32
CA PRO A 382 -5.45 -11.16 -36.50
C PRO A 382 -4.84 -12.57 -36.50
N GLN A 383 -5.23 -13.41 -37.47
CA GLN A 383 -4.39 -14.53 -37.87
C GLN A 383 -3.12 -13.96 -38.50
N GLN A 384 -2.07 -13.76 -37.71
CA GLN A 384 -0.71 -13.55 -38.21
C GLN A 384 0.07 -14.84 -38.07
N ASN A 385 0.77 -15.22 -39.14
CA ASN A 385 1.71 -16.34 -39.17
C ASN A 385 2.89 -16.02 -38.23
N LEU A 386 2.76 -16.36 -36.96
CA LEU A 386 3.82 -16.26 -35.95
C LEU A 386 4.91 -17.30 -36.22
N SER A 387 6.16 -16.95 -35.96
CA SER A 387 7.26 -17.92 -36.02
C SER A 387 7.11 -19.01 -34.95
N PRO A 388 7.69 -20.21 -35.14
CA PRO A 388 7.60 -21.29 -34.15
C PRO A 388 8.11 -20.90 -32.75
N GLU A 389 9.09 -19.99 -32.68
CA GLU A 389 9.68 -19.51 -31.42
C GLU A 389 8.76 -18.52 -30.68
N GLU A 390 8.07 -17.64 -31.41
CA GLU A 390 7.07 -16.74 -30.84
C GLU A 390 5.83 -17.51 -30.35
N GLN A 391 5.42 -18.53 -31.11
CA GLN A 391 4.32 -19.42 -30.72
C GLN A 391 4.65 -20.19 -29.44
N ALA A 392 5.89 -20.66 -29.30
CA ALA A 392 6.35 -21.32 -28.08
C ALA A 392 6.36 -20.38 -26.86
N THR A 393 6.65 -19.09 -27.07
CA THR A 393 6.66 -18.08 -26.01
C THR A 393 5.25 -17.73 -25.55
N LEU A 394 4.30 -17.58 -26.48
CA LEU A 394 2.90 -17.26 -26.16
C LEU A 394 2.15 -18.44 -25.51
N ASN A 395 2.58 -19.68 -25.78
CA ASN A 395 2.00 -20.88 -25.16
C ASN A 395 2.53 -21.15 -23.74
N LYS A 396 3.49 -20.36 -23.23
CA LYS A 396 3.95 -20.52 -21.84
C LYS A 396 2.82 -20.18 -20.87
N PRO A 397 2.72 -20.91 -19.75
CA PRO A 397 1.69 -20.65 -18.76
C PRO A 397 1.98 -19.34 -18.01
N VAL A 398 0.92 -18.63 -17.64
CA VAL A 398 1.04 -17.37 -16.87
C VAL A 398 1.66 -17.59 -15.48
N SER A 399 1.63 -18.82 -14.97
CA SER A 399 2.32 -19.21 -13.73
C SER A 399 3.82 -18.96 -13.76
N ASP A 400 4.46 -19.00 -14.95
CA ASP A 400 5.90 -18.83 -15.10
C ASP A 400 6.35 -17.38 -14.88
N LEU A 401 5.42 -16.43 -14.92
CA LEU A 401 5.69 -15.01 -14.63
C LEU A 401 5.96 -14.75 -13.14
N ASN A 402 5.73 -15.73 -12.25
CA ASN A 402 5.88 -15.60 -10.80
C ASN A 402 5.21 -14.32 -10.25
N LEU A 403 3.98 -14.08 -10.71
CA LEU A 403 3.16 -12.94 -10.32
C LEU A 403 2.73 -13.05 -8.85
N SER A 404 2.47 -11.89 -8.23
CA SER A 404 1.87 -11.78 -6.91
C SER A 404 0.57 -12.57 -6.81
N VAL A 405 0.19 -12.92 -5.57
CA VAL A 405 -1.04 -13.65 -5.28
C VAL A 405 -2.26 -12.97 -5.92
N ARG A 406 -2.30 -11.63 -5.90
CA ARG A 406 -3.35 -10.79 -6.50
C ARG A 406 -3.39 -10.91 -8.02
N ALA A 407 -2.27 -10.64 -8.70
CA ALA A 407 -2.19 -10.73 -10.15
C ALA A 407 -2.51 -12.16 -10.61
N ARG A 408 -1.97 -13.19 -9.96
CA ARG A 408 -2.28 -14.60 -10.26
C ARG A 408 -3.76 -14.95 -10.03
N LYS A 409 -4.38 -14.51 -8.94
CA LYS A 409 -5.82 -14.74 -8.68
C LYS A 409 -6.69 -14.04 -9.74
N CYS A 410 -6.29 -12.85 -10.22
CA CYS A 410 -6.95 -12.18 -11.34
C CYS A 410 -6.82 -12.97 -12.64
N MET A 411 -5.62 -13.43 -12.99
CA MET A 411 -5.40 -14.25 -14.19
C MET A 411 -6.27 -15.51 -14.18
N ASN A 412 -6.31 -16.22 -13.04
CA ASN A 412 -7.18 -17.38 -12.87
C ASN A 412 -8.68 -17.03 -13.01
N ARG A 413 -9.12 -15.87 -12.51
CA ARG A 413 -10.53 -15.42 -12.57
C ARG A 413 -10.95 -15.00 -13.97
N LEU A 414 -10.05 -14.36 -14.71
CA LEU A 414 -10.25 -13.98 -16.10
C LEU A 414 -10.03 -15.16 -17.07
N ASN A 415 -9.76 -16.36 -16.54
CA ASN A 415 -9.38 -17.57 -17.28
C ASN A 415 -8.20 -17.33 -18.23
N ILE A 416 -7.25 -16.49 -17.82
CA ILE A 416 -6.00 -16.24 -18.53
C ILE A 416 -4.98 -17.26 -18.04
N THR A 417 -4.72 -18.25 -18.87
CA THR A 417 -3.87 -19.40 -18.56
C THR A 417 -2.52 -19.33 -19.27
N THR A 418 -2.43 -18.60 -20.39
CA THR A 418 -1.22 -18.47 -21.21
C THR A 418 -0.77 -17.02 -21.40
N LEU A 419 0.52 -16.81 -21.67
CA LEU A 419 1.06 -15.48 -22.00
C LEU A 419 0.39 -14.87 -23.24
N GLY A 420 0.00 -15.71 -24.19
CA GLY A 420 -0.74 -15.29 -25.38
C GLY A 420 -2.12 -14.70 -25.08
N GLU A 421 -2.83 -15.25 -24.09
CA GLU A 421 -4.11 -14.69 -23.63
C GLU A 421 -3.92 -13.38 -22.85
N LEU A 422 -2.81 -13.26 -22.13
CA LEU A 422 -2.49 -12.07 -21.33
C LEU A 422 -2.13 -10.87 -22.20
N VAL A 423 -1.28 -11.06 -23.21
CA VAL A 423 -0.85 -10.00 -24.15
C VAL A 423 -2.00 -9.43 -24.98
N GLN A 424 -3.11 -10.16 -25.10
CA GLN A 424 -4.31 -9.71 -25.81
C GLN A 424 -5.20 -8.78 -24.97
N ARG A 425 -4.95 -8.65 -23.67
CA ARG A 425 -5.67 -7.77 -22.76
C ARG A 425 -5.04 -6.38 -22.73
N THR A 426 -5.89 -5.36 -22.63
CA THR A 426 -5.43 -3.99 -22.37
C THR A 426 -5.21 -3.78 -20.88
N ALA A 427 -4.46 -2.73 -20.54
CA ALA A 427 -4.29 -2.31 -19.16
C ALA A 427 -5.64 -2.04 -18.47
N ASP A 428 -6.56 -1.38 -19.18
CA ASP A 428 -7.87 -1.03 -18.67
C ASP A 428 -8.74 -2.27 -18.44
N GLU A 429 -8.72 -3.26 -19.36
CA GLU A 429 -9.43 -4.55 -19.18
C GLU A 429 -8.95 -5.32 -17.95
N LEU A 430 -7.66 -5.24 -17.63
CA LEU A 430 -7.11 -5.89 -16.44
C LEU A 430 -7.47 -5.11 -15.18
N LEU A 431 -7.47 -3.77 -15.22
CA LEU A 431 -7.87 -2.91 -14.10
C LEU A 431 -9.37 -3.00 -13.76
N GLU A 432 -10.20 -3.38 -14.74
CA GLU A 432 -11.61 -3.70 -14.52
C GLU A 432 -11.83 -5.03 -13.78
N ALA A 433 -10.81 -5.88 -13.73
CA ALA A 433 -10.92 -7.18 -13.10
C ALA A 433 -10.95 -7.05 -11.56
N LYS A 434 -11.91 -7.74 -10.94
CA LYS A 434 -12.10 -7.73 -9.49
C LYS A 434 -10.77 -8.02 -8.77
N ASN A 435 -10.39 -7.14 -7.85
CA ASN A 435 -9.18 -7.21 -7.04
C ASN A 435 -7.88 -7.13 -7.87
N PHE A 436 -7.87 -6.42 -9.01
CA PHE A 436 -6.65 -6.15 -9.78
C PHE A 436 -6.37 -4.64 -9.77
N GLY A 437 -5.32 -4.24 -9.04
CA GLY A 437 -4.95 -2.83 -8.86
C GLY A 437 -3.82 -2.37 -9.78
N MET A 438 -3.50 -1.07 -9.71
CA MET A 438 -2.41 -0.47 -10.49
C MET A 438 -1.05 -1.12 -10.19
N THR A 439 -0.87 -1.57 -8.95
CA THR A 439 0.33 -2.30 -8.50
C THR A 439 0.49 -3.64 -9.21
N SER A 440 -0.59 -4.42 -9.34
CA SER A 440 -0.60 -5.67 -10.11
C SER A 440 -0.43 -5.43 -11.61
N LEU A 441 -0.95 -4.32 -12.13
CA LEU A 441 -0.75 -3.94 -13.53
C LEU A 441 0.73 -3.64 -13.83
N THR A 442 1.39 -2.84 -12.98
CA THR A 442 2.81 -2.54 -13.13
C THR A 442 3.66 -3.80 -13.03
N GLU A 443 3.35 -4.68 -12.07
CA GLU A 443 4.02 -5.97 -11.94
C GLU A 443 3.86 -6.83 -13.19
N VAL A 444 2.64 -6.95 -13.72
CA VAL A 444 2.37 -7.70 -14.96
C VAL A 444 3.17 -7.11 -16.13
N ARG A 445 3.22 -5.79 -16.27
CA ARG A 445 4.03 -5.12 -17.30
C ARG A 445 5.51 -5.43 -17.17
N GLU A 446 6.09 -5.29 -15.98
CA GLU A 446 7.50 -5.58 -15.73
C GLU A 446 7.85 -7.05 -16.06
N ARG A 447 6.97 -7.98 -15.66
CA ARG A 447 7.15 -9.40 -15.95
C ARG A 447 6.99 -9.71 -17.43
N LEU A 448 6.04 -9.10 -18.14
CA LEU A 448 5.90 -9.27 -19.59
C LEU A 448 7.12 -8.73 -20.35
N VAL A 449 7.69 -7.60 -19.93
CA VAL A 449 8.90 -7.03 -20.53
C VAL A 449 10.08 -8.00 -20.43
N SER A 450 10.20 -8.75 -19.33
CA SER A 450 11.25 -9.77 -19.18
C SER A 450 11.15 -10.94 -20.17
N HIS A 451 9.97 -11.10 -20.80
CA HIS A 451 9.70 -12.07 -21.86
C HIS A 451 9.62 -11.44 -23.26
N ASN A 452 10.03 -10.17 -23.42
CA ASN A 452 9.87 -9.36 -24.65
C ASN A 452 8.41 -9.24 -25.12
N LEU A 453 7.47 -9.24 -24.17
CA LEU A 453 6.05 -9.09 -24.41
C LEU A 453 5.53 -7.77 -23.80
N LYS A 454 4.40 -7.29 -24.31
CA LYS A 454 3.70 -6.11 -23.80
C LYS A 454 2.20 -6.37 -23.77
N LEU A 455 1.46 -5.62 -22.95
CA LEU A 455 0.00 -5.65 -23.02
C LEU A 455 -0.47 -4.94 -24.30
N ARG A 456 -1.67 -5.29 -24.75
CA ARG A 456 -2.28 -4.65 -25.92
C ARG A 456 -2.53 -3.17 -25.61
N GLY A 457 -1.90 -2.28 -26.37
CA GLY A 457 -2.00 -0.82 -26.19
C GLY A 457 -0.79 -0.15 -25.53
N ASP A 458 0.23 -0.92 -25.11
CA ASP A 458 1.49 -0.45 -24.49
C ASP A 458 2.72 -0.38 -25.45
#